data_AF-A0A829GQ67-F1
#
_entry.id   AF-A0A829GQ67-F1
#
_cell.length_a   1.000
_cell.length_b   1.000
_cell.length_c   1.000
_cell.angle_alpha   90.00
_cell.angle_beta   90.00
_cell.angle_gamma   90.00
#
_symmetry.space_group_name_H-M   'P 1'
#
loop_
_entity.id
_entity.type
_entity.pdbx_description
1 polymer ?
#
loop_
_entity_poly.entity_id
_entity_poly.type
_entity_poly.pdbx_seq_one_letter_code
_entity_poly.pdbx_strand_id
1 'polypeptide(L)'
;MTTPDLVALINAEDAKIAPAIAKENSHIAAAIDAAGQRYNRGGRLIYAGAGTSGRLGVLDAAELVPTYGIPPERAVGLIAGGMSAMFKSVEGAEDSAELAEHDLKRLNLNANDTVIGIAASGRTPYAIGALAFAQQTKAFAISVACVPDSVLAQHADIAIAPVVGPEVITGSTRMKAGTAQKMVLNMLSTGVMIRAGKVFENLMVDVLPTNAKLVDRAERIIAATTGVDQIQAATLLKTAGYKVPVAIVMAKTELDAADATQVLADHD
;
A
#
# COMPACT_ATOMS: atom_id res chain seq x y z
N MET A 1 -0.12 31.00 -23.96
CA MET A 1 -0.09 30.50 -22.57
C MET A 1 1.30 30.81 -22.02
N THR A 2 1.38 31.56 -20.91
CA THR A 2 2.66 31.81 -20.22
C THR A 2 3.01 30.65 -19.30
N THR A 3 4.24 30.59 -18.77
CA THR A 3 4.62 29.55 -17.80
C THR A 3 3.74 29.56 -16.53
N PRO A 4 3.41 30.72 -15.92
CA PRO A 4 2.43 30.77 -14.84
C PRO A 4 1.04 30.20 -15.23
N ASP A 5 0.53 30.53 -16.42
CA ASP A 5 -0.76 29.99 -16.89
C ASP A 5 -0.70 28.47 -17.04
N LEU A 6 0.42 27.93 -17.53
CA LEU A 6 0.65 26.49 -17.67
C LEU A 6 0.63 25.79 -16.32
N VAL A 7 1.31 26.35 -15.30
CA VAL A 7 1.31 25.79 -13.95
C VAL A 7 -0.08 25.85 -13.33
N ALA A 8 -0.79 26.97 -13.49
CA ALA A 8 -2.16 27.12 -13.01
C ALA A 8 -3.12 26.11 -13.67
N LEU A 9 -2.95 25.85 -14.97
CA LEU A 9 -3.72 24.83 -15.69
C LEU A 9 -3.47 23.42 -15.14
N ILE A 10 -2.21 23.03 -14.95
CA ILE A 10 -1.86 21.71 -14.39
C ILE A 10 -2.46 21.57 -12.98
N ASN A 11 -2.30 22.58 -12.12
CA ASN A 11 -2.83 22.53 -10.77
C ASN A 11 -4.37 22.48 -10.72
N ALA A 12 -5.05 23.21 -11.60
CA ALA A 12 -6.50 23.16 -11.73
C ALA A 12 -7.01 21.77 -12.17
N GLU A 13 -6.24 21.07 -13.01
CA GLU A 13 -6.53 19.68 -13.36
C GLU A 13 -6.27 18.74 -12.17
N ASP A 14 -5.17 18.90 -11.44
CA ASP A 14 -4.86 18.07 -10.25
C ASP A 14 -5.93 18.19 -9.16
N ALA A 15 -6.55 19.37 -9.00
CA ALA A 15 -7.64 19.57 -8.06
C ALA A 15 -8.86 18.65 -8.30
N LYS A 16 -9.00 18.06 -9.49
CA LYS A 16 -10.09 17.13 -9.84
C LYS A 16 -9.85 15.71 -9.32
N ILE A 17 -8.65 15.39 -8.84
CA ILE A 17 -8.28 14.02 -8.42
C ILE A 17 -9.04 13.59 -7.16
N ALA A 18 -8.99 14.40 -6.10
CA ALA A 18 -9.61 14.03 -4.83
C ALA A 18 -11.14 13.81 -4.94
N PRO A 19 -11.90 14.67 -5.65
CA PRO A 19 -13.32 14.39 -5.91
C PRO A 19 -13.58 13.10 -6.71
N ALA A 20 -12.69 12.71 -7.62
CA ALA A 20 -12.81 11.45 -8.36
C ALA A 20 -12.61 10.24 -7.44
N ILE A 21 -11.64 10.31 -6.53
CA ILE A 21 -11.39 9.25 -5.53
C ILE A 21 -12.54 9.17 -4.53
N ALA A 22 -13.10 10.30 -4.10
CA ALA A 22 -14.19 10.32 -3.13
C ALA A 22 -15.42 9.52 -3.58
N LYS A 23 -15.65 9.40 -4.89
CA LYS A 23 -16.71 8.55 -5.47
C LYS A 23 -16.47 7.05 -5.28
N GLU A 24 -15.22 6.66 -5.06
CA GLU A 24 -14.79 5.27 -4.87
C GLU A 24 -14.63 4.88 -3.39
N ASN A 25 -14.94 5.77 -2.44
CA ASN A 25 -14.74 5.53 -1.01
C ASN A 25 -15.35 4.20 -0.53
N SER A 26 -16.56 3.86 -0.98
CA SER A 26 -17.23 2.61 -0.60
C SER A 26 -16.48 1.38 -1.12
N HIS A 27 -15.98 1.42 -2.36
CA HIS A 27 -15.19 0.33 -2.94
C HIS A 27 -13.83 0.19 -2.26
N ILE A 28 -13.16 1.32 -1.97
CA ILE A 28 -11.90 1.36 -1.24
C ILE A 28 -12.07 0.77 0.16
N ALA A 29 -13.13 1.13 0.88
CA ALA A 29 -13.43 0.58 2.21
C ALA A 29 -13.67 -0.93 2.16
N ALA A 30 -14.48 -1.41 1.21
CA ALA A 30 -14.73 -2.85 1.04
C ALA A 30 -13.44 -3.62 0.69
N ALA A 31 -12.57 -3.03 -0.13
CA ALA A 31 -11.27 -3.60 -0.47
C ALA A 31 -10.34 -3.69 0.75
N ILE A 32 -10.28 -2.62 1.57
CA ILE A 32 -9.51 -2.62 2.83
C ILE A 32 -9.98 -3.73 3.76
N ASP A 33 -11.28 -3.89 3.96
CA ASP A 33 -11.81 -4.89 4.88
C ASP A 33 -11.50 -6.32 4.42
N ALA A 34 -11.70 -6.61 3.13
CA ALA A 34 -11.45 -7.94 2.57
C ALA A 34 -9.94 -8.27 2.49
N ALA A 35 -9.10 -7.29 2.17
CA ALA A 35 -7.65 -7.45 2.15
C ALA A 35 -7.06 -7.55 3.57
N GLY A 36 -7.60 -6.78 4.53
CA GLY A 36 -7.19 -6.82 5.93
C GLY A 36 -7.43 -8.19 6.58
N GLN A 37 -8.61 -8.78 6.37
CA GLN A 37 -8.91 -10.13 6.87
C GLN A 37 -7.92 -11.18 6.33
N ARG A 38 -7.53 -11.06 5.06
CA ARG A 38 -6.60 -11.95 4.40
C ARG A 38 -5.16 -11.75 4.87
N TYR A 39 -4.77 -10.50 5.04
CA TYR A 39 -3.49 -10.14 5.61
C TYR A 39 -3.30 -10.71 7.03
N ASN A 40 -4.34 -10.64 7.88
CA ASN A 40 -4.29 -11.21 9.23
C ASN A 40 -4.18 -12.75 9.24
N ARG A 41 -4.58 -13.43 8.16
CA ARG A 41 -4.38 -14.89 7.95
C ARG A 41 -2.99 -15.24 7.42
N GLY A 42 -2.06 -14.27 7.41
CA GLY A 42 -0.70 -14.44 6.88
C GLY A 42 -0.55 -14.18 5.38
N GLY A 43 -1.60 -13.66 4.73
CA GLY A 43 -1.54 -13.26 3.33
C GLY A 43 -0.66 -12.04 3.06
N ARG A 44 -0.35 -11.82 1.79
CA ARG A 44 0.46 -10.69 1.30
C ARG A 44 -0.38 -9.69 0.52
N LEU A 45 0.08 -8.44 0.47
CA LEU A 45 -0.35 -7.44 -0.51
C LEU A 45 0.59 -7.49 -1.72
N ILE A 46 0.08 -7.80 -2.90
CA ILE A 46 0.87 -7.94 -4.13
C ILE A 46 0.35 -6.95 -5.16
N TYR A 47 1.18 -6.00 -5.57
CA TYR A 47 0.85 -4.99 -6.58
C TYR A 47 1.37 -5.45 -7.93
N ALA A 48 0.58 -5.34 -9.00
CA ALA A 48 1.00 -5.74 -10.34
C ALA A 48 0.61 -4.70 -11.38
N GLY A 49 1.61 -4.16 -12.08
CA GLY A 49 1.38 -3.18 -13.14
C GLY A 49 2.59 -2.99 -14.03
N ALA A 50 2.45 -2.13 -15.04
CA ALA A 50 3.53 -1.75 -15.93
C ALA A 50 3.83 -0.24 -15.84
N GLY A 51 5.01 0.17 -16.30
CA GLY A 51 5.39 1.58 -16.38
C GLY A 51 5.18 2.34 -15.06
N THR A 52 4.52 3.50 -15.10
CA THR A 52 4.22 4.30 -13.91
C THR A 52 3.38 3.54 -12.89
N SER A 53 2.37 2.79 -13.32
CA SER A 53 1.49 2.02 -12.42
C SER A 53 2.26 0.96 -11.64
N GLY A 54 3.14 0.20 -12.32
CA GLY A 54 4.02 -0.76 -11.65
C GLY A 54 4.99 -0.09 -10.67
N ARG A 55 5.59 1.04 -11.05
CA ARG A 55 6.49 1.81 -10.17
C ARG A 55 5.78 2.32 -8.92
N LEU A 56 4.54 2.77 -9.03
CA LEU A 56 3.74 3.21 -7.88
C LEU A 56 3.40 2.04 -6.94
N GLY A 57 3.12 0.85 -7.49
CA GLY A 57 2.95 -0.36 -6.68
C GLY A 57 4.23 -0.74 -5.92
N VAL A 58 5.39 -0.68 -6.57
CA VAL A 58 6.69 -0.90 -5.91
C VAL A 58 6.98 0.15 -4.85
N LEU A 59 6.67 1.43 -5.12
CA LEU A 59 6.84 2.52 -4.17
C LEU A 59 6.02 2.28 -2.90
N ASP A 60 4.72 2.01 -3.03
CA ASP A 60 3.83 1.80 -1.88
C ASP A 60 4.29 0.58 -1.05
N ALA A 61 4.57 -0.56 -1.71
CA ALA A 61 5.07 -1.76 -1.05
C ALA A 61 6.36 -1.53 -0.24
N ALA A 62 7.33 -0.81 -0.84
CA ALA A 62 8.61 -0.52 -0.20
C ALA A 62 8.46 0.37 1.04
N GLU A 63 7.49 1.28 1.04
CA GLU A 63 7.24 2.17 2.18
C GLU A 63 6.57 1.44 3.36
N LEU A 64 5.88 0.32 3.15
CA LEU A 64 5.21 -0.40 4.25
C LEU A 64 6.20 -1.01 5.25
N VAL A 65 7.39 -1.43 4.81
CA VAL A 65 8.42 -2.06 5.66
C VAL A 65 8.92 -1.10 6.76
N PRO A 66 9.48 0.09 6.45
CA PRO A 66 9.93 1.02 7.48
C PRO A 66 8.79 1.70 8.23
N THR A 67 7.59 1.76 7.62
CA THR A 67 6.40 2.41 8.20
C THR A 67 5.75 1.51 9.24
N TYR A 68 5.41 0.28 8.88
CA TYR A 68 4.59 -0.61 9.72
C TYR A 68 5.38 -1.80 10.28
N GLY A 69 6.70 -1.82 10.08
CA GLY A 69 7.59 -2.86 10.59
C GLY A 69 7.34 -4.26 10.04
N ILE A 70 6.69 -4.35 8.88
CA ILE A 70 6.35 -5.62 8.26
C ILE A 70 7.56 -6.22 7.52
N PRO A 71 7.70 -7.55 7.45
CA PRO A 71 8.67 -8.19 6.56
C PRO A 71 8.43 -7.79 5.09
N PRO A 72 9.49 -7.60 4.28
CA PRO A 72 9.35 -7.19 2.88
C PRO A 72 8.55 -8.19 2.04
N GLU A 73 8.47 -9.45 2.43
CA GLU A 73 7.68 -10.49 1.74
C GLU A 73 6.17 -10.29 1.93
N ARG A 74 5.74 -9.48 2.91
CA ARG A 74 4.31 -9.20 3.17
C ARG A 74 3.71 -8.16 2.23
N ALA A 75 4.55 -7.38 1.54
CA ALA A 75 4.13 -6.39 0.56
C ALA A 75 5.07 -6.39 -0.65
N VAL A 76 4.57 -6.83 -1.81
CA VAL A 76 5.40 -7.12 -2.99
C VAL A 76 4.93 -6.29 -4.18
N GLY A 77 5.82 -5.46 -4.73
CA GLY A 77 5.58 -4.75 -5.99
C GLY A 77 6.13 -5.52 -7.19
N LEU A 78 5.25 -5.94 -8.10
CA LEU A 78 5.57 -6.50 -9.40
C LEU A 78 5.43 -5.42 -10.49
N ILE A 79 6.51 -5.26 -11.26
CA ILE A 79 6.56 -4.36 -12.40
C ILE A 79 6.89 -5.16 -13.66
N ALA A 80 6.07 -5.01 -14.70
CA ALA A 80 6.31 -5.64 -15.99
C ALA A 80 7.71 -5.27 -16.51
N GLY A 81 8.51 -6.28 -16.86
CA GLY A 81 9.92 -6.11 -17.25
C GLY A 81 10.92 -6.25 -16.09
N GLY A 82 10.44 -6.48 -14.86
CA GLY A 82 11.26 -6.77 -13.69
C GLY A 82 12.01 -5.55 -13.15
N MET A 83 13.03 -5.79 -12.31
CA MET A 83 13.71 -4.72 -11.56
C MET A 83 14.31 -3.61 -12.43
N SER A 84 14.78 -3.92 -13.65
CA SER A 84 15.30 -2.92 -14.58
C SER A 84 14.23 -1.90 -15.01
N ALA A 85 12.95 -2.33 -15.05
CA ALA A 85 11.82 -1.49 -15.40
C ALA A 85 11.60 -0.32 -14.41
N MET A 86 12.13 -0.43 -13.18
CA MET A 86 12.12 0.66 -12.21
C MET A 86 12.88 1.88 -12.70
N PHE A 87 14.01 1.66 -13.39
CA PHE A 87 14.93 2.73 -13.79
C PHE A 87 14.88 3.07 -15.28
N LYS A 88 14.43 2.14 -16.12
CA LYS A 88 14.34 2.31 -17.58
C LYS A 88 13.04 1.67 -18.09
N SER A 89 12.37 2.27 -19.06
CA SER A 89 11.22 1.62 -19.69
C SER A 89 11.67 0.36 -20.44
N VAL A 90 10.90 -0.72 -20.32
CA VAL A 90 11.11 -1.97 -21.05
C VAL A 90 9.95 -2.13 -22.04
N GLU A 91 10.26 -2.02 -23.32
CA GLU A 91 9.27 -2.08 -24.40
C GLU A 91 8.64 -3.49 -24.49
N GLY A 92 7.32 -3.55 -24.73
CA GLY A 92 6.56 -4.79 -24.91
C GLY A 92 6.30 -5.62 -23.63
N ALA A 93 6.92 -5.28 -22.50
CA ALA A 93 6.70 -6.03 -21.25
C ALA A 93 5.25 -5.91 -20.73
N GLU A 94 4.60 -4.77 -20.99
CA GLU A 94 3.22 -4.51 -20.56
C GLU A 94 2.18 -5.35 -21.31
N ASP A 95 2.55 -5.87 -22.48
CA ASP A 95 1.68 -6.62 -23.38
C ASP A 95 1.65 -8.14 -23.08
N SER A 96 2.41 -8.62 -22.09
CA SER A 96 2.45 -10.05 -21.73
C SER A 96 1.65 -10.37 -20.47
N ALA A 97 0.51 -11.05 -20.65
CA ALA A 97 -0.27 -11.62 -19.55
C ALA A 97 0.45 -12.83 -18.92
N GLU A 98 1.16 -13.62 -19.73
CA GLU A 98 1.91 -14.80 -19.32
C GLU A 98 3.08 -14.43 -18.40
N LEU A 99 3.70 -13.28 -18.62
CA LEU A 99 4.76 -12.77 -17.74
C LEU A 99 4.23 -12.54 -16.32
N ALA A 100 3.03 -11.96 -16.19
CA ALA A 100 2.42 -11.73 -14.89
C ALA A 100 2.08 -13.05 -14.17
N GLU A 101 1.51 -14.02 -14.89
CA GLU A 101 1.26 -15.36 -14.36
C GLU A 101 2.55 -16.01 -13.86
N HIS A 102 3.62 -15.94 -14.65
CA HIS A 102 4.91 -16.50 -14.29
C HIS A 102 5.51 -15.81 -13.05
N ASP A 103 5.43 -14.48 -12.96
CA ASP A 103 5.91 -13.73 -11.79
C ASP A 103 5.13 -14.13 -10.52
N LEU A 104 3.80 -14.26 -10.62
CA LEU A 104 2.96 -14.69 -9.49
C LEU A 104 3.16 -16.16 -9.11
N LYS A 105 3.44 -17.05 -10.07
CA LYS A 105 3.85 -18.43 -9.81
C LYS A 105 5.16 -18.49 -9.02
N ARG A 106 6.16 -17.66 -9.37
CA ARG A 106 7.41 -17.57 -8.61
C ARG A 106 7.22 -17.10 -7.17
N LEU A 107 6.20 -16.27 -6.94
CA LEU A 107 5.81 -15.85 -5.59
C LEU A 107 5.01 -16.93 -4.83
N ASN A 108 4.68 -18.06 -5.45
CA ASN A 108 3.76 -19.07 -4.88
C ASN A 108 2.45 -18.43 -4.40
N LEU A 109 1.81 -17.64 -5.28
CA LEU A 109 0.52 -17.01 -5.01
C LEU A 109 -0.50 -18.03 -4.47
N ASN A 110 -1.22 -17.65 -3.41
CA ASN A 110 -2.22 -18.50 -2.78
C ASN A 110 -3.49 -17.72 -2.38
N ALA A 111 -4.52 -18.45 -1.92
CA ALA A 111 -5.85 -17.88 -1.63
C ALA A 111 -5.89 -16.86 -0.47
N ASN A 112 -4.86 -16.80 0.38
CA ASN A 112 -4.75 -15.78 1.42
C ASN A 112 -4.18 -14.47 0.87
N ASP A 113 -3.55 -14.46 -0.30
CA ASP A 113 -2.97 -13.25 -0.87
C ASP A 113 -4.04 -12.31 -1.44
N THR A 114 -3.68 -11.04 -1.54
CA THR A 114 -4.44 -10.02 -2.29
C THR A 114 -3.57 -9.49 -3.42
N VAL A 115 -4.08 -9.54 -4.65
CA VAL A 115 -3.44 -8.99 -5.85
C VAL A 115 -4.15 -7.71 -6.27
N ILE A 116 -3.40 -6.62 -6.38
CA ILE A 116 -3.86 -5.30 -6.81
C ILE A 116 -3.31 -5.06 -8.22
N GLY A 117 -4.16 -5.20 -9.22
CA GLY A 117 -3.86 -4.92 -10.62
C GLY A 117 -4.00 -3.44 -10.90
N ILE A 118 -2.95 -2.80 -11.43
CA ILE A 118 -2.90 -1.33 -11.60
C ILE A 118 -2.64 -1.00 -13.06
N ALA A 119 -3.62 -0.37 -13.72
CA ALA A 119 -3.45 0.14 -15.07
C ALA A 119 -4.37 1.34 -15.32
N ALA A 120 -3.81 2.52 -15.60
CA ALA A 120 -4.60 3.73 -15.81
C ALA A 120 -5.60 3.57 -16.97
N SER A 121 -5.18 2.87 -18.02
CA SER A 121 -5.99 2.55 -19.21
C SER A 121 -7.05 1.46 -18.97
N GLY A 122 -6.93 0.71 -17.86
CA GLY A 122 -7.78 -0.43 -17.54
C GLY A 122 -7.71 -1.60 -18.54
N ARG A 123 -6.72 -1.62 -19.44
CA ARG A 123 -6.61 -2.62 -20.51
C ARG A 123 -5.21 -3.22 -20.69
N THR A 124 -4.28 -2.95 -19.79
CA THR A 124 -2.89 -3.43 -19.87
C THR A 124 -2.83 -4.94 -19.67
N PRO A 125 -2.36 -5.74 -20.65
CA PRO A 125 -2.37 -7.20 -20.58
C PRO A 125 -1.65 -7.79 -19.35
N TYR A 126 -0.49 -7.24 -18.94
CA TYR A 126 0.21 -7.70 -17.75
C TYR A 126 -0.65 -7.60 -16.48
N ALA A 127 -1.31 -6.46 -16.26
CA ALA A 127 -2.18 -6.28 -15.09
C ALA A 127 -3.42 -7.17 -15.15
N ILE A 128 -4.00 -7.37 -16.35
CA ILE A 128 -5.11 -8.29 -16.57
C ILE A 128 -4.71 -9.74 -16.26
N GLY A 129 -3.57 -10.18 -16.79
CA GLY A 129 -3.02 -11.52 -16.54
C GLY A 129 -2.77 -11.77 -15.06
N ALA A 130 -2.29 -10.76 -14.32
CA ALA A 130 -2.11 -10.85 -12.88
C ALA A 130 -3.44 -11.13 -12.14
N LEU A 131 -4.51 -10.39 -12.47
CA LEU A 131 -5.81 -10.57 -11.84
C LEU A 131 -6.49 -11.87 -12.27
N ALA A 132 -6.39 -12.24 -13.55
CA ALA A 132 -6.91 -13.51 -14.04
C ALA A 132 -6.24 -14.70 -13.32
N PHE A 133 -4.93 -14.66 -13.08
CA PHE A 133 -4.24 -15.69 -12.32
C PHE A 133 -4.58 -15.67 -10.81
N ALA A 134 -4.84 -14.48 -10.24
CA ALA A 134 -5.35 -14.36 -8.88
C ALA A 134 -6.69 -15.08 -8.71
N GLN A 135 -7.62 -14.93 -9.65
CA GLN A 135 -8.90 -15.64 -9.64
C GLN A 135 -8.72 -17.16 -9.70
N GLN A 136 -7.80 -17.66 -10.54
CA GLN A 136 -7.49 -19.09 -10.64
C GLN A 136 -6.96 -19.67 -9.33
N THR A 137 -6.15 -18.90 -8.60
CA THR A 137 -5.59 -19.30 -7.29
C THR A 137 -6.49 -18.94 -6.10
N LYS A 138 -7.64 -18.32 -6.35
CA LYS A 138 -8.61 -17.81 -5.36
C LYS A 138 -8.03 -16.72 -4.44
N ALA A 139 -6.93 -16.08 -4.86
CA ALA A 139 -6.44 -14.86 -4.24
C ALA A 139 -7.45 -13.73 -4.48
N PHE A 140 -7.53 -12.78 -3.55
CA PHE A 140 -8.43 -11.63 -3.70
C PHE A 140 -7.91 -10.68 -4.76
N ALA A 141 -8.74 -10.28 -5.70
CA ALA A 141 -8.35 -9.43 -6.82
C ALA A 141 -8.97 -8.03 -6.70
N ILE A 142 -8.14 -7.00 -6.71
CA ILE A 142 -8.55 -5.60 -6.75
C ILE A 142 -8.02 -4.97 -8.03
N SER A 143 -8.87 -4.30 -8.81
CA SER A 143 -8.42 -3.49 -9.95
C SER A 143 -8.41 -2.00 -9.61
N VAL A 144 -7.35 -1.30 -9.99
CA VAL A 144 -7.27 0.17 -9.94
C VAL A 144 -7.03 0.72 -11.35
N ALA A 145 -8.06 1.37 -11.91
CA ALA A 145 -8.04 2.00 -13.23
C ALA A 145 -8.61 3.42 -13.20
N CYS A 146 -8.35 4.23 -14.23
CA CYS A 146 -8.88 5.60 -14.32
C CYS A 146 -9.91 5.76 -15.44
N VAL A 147 -10.51 4.63 -15.84
CA VAL A 147 -11.59 4.54 -16.82
C VAL A 147 -12.71 3.64 -16.26
N PRO A 148 -13.99 3.94 -16.56
CA PRO A 148 -15.10 3.09 -16.14
C PRO A 148 -15.12 1.77 -16.93
N ASP A 149 -15.79 0.76 -16.38
CA ASP A 149 -16.12 -0.52 -17.05
C ASP A 149 -14.94 -1.19 -17.78
N SER A 150 -13.75 -1.08 -17.20
CA SER A 150 -12.51 -1.53 -17.83
C SER A 150 -12.42 -3.04 -17.96
N VAL A 151 -11.62 -3.53 -18.91
CA VAL A 151 -11.32 -4.97 -19.03
C VAL A 151 -10.69 -5.48 -17.73
N LEU A 152 -9.79 -4.71 -17.12
CA LEU A 152 -9.17 -5.03 -15.84
C LEU A 152 -10.20 -5.26 -14.72
N ALA A 153 -11.26 -4.45 -14.67
CA ALA A 153 -12.32 -4.55 -13.67
C ALA A 153 -13.12 -5.86 -13.77
N GLN A 154 -13.22 -6.45 -14.97
CA GLN A 154 -13.91 -7.72 -15.18
C GLN A 154 -13.16 -8.91 -14.55
N HIS A 155 -11.89 -8.73 -14.21
CA HIS A 155 -11.04 -9.74 -13.57
C HIS A 155 -10.84 -9.49 -12.06
N ALA A 156 -11.53 -8.50 -11.48
CA ALA A 156 -11.41 -8.16 -10.07
C ALA A 156 -12.65 -8.55 -9.27
N ASP A 157 -12.45 -8.87 -7.98
CA ASP A 157 -13.54 -8.97 -7.01
C ASP A 157 -14.07 -7.57 -6.63
N ILE A 158 -13.17 -6.59 -6.56
CA ILE A 158 -13.51 -5.17 -6.35
C ILE A 158 -12.81 -4.29 -7.38
N ALA A 159 -13.58 -3.47 -8.07
CA ALA A 159 -13.08 -2.44 -8.97
C ALA A 159 -13.10 -1.07 -8.31
N ILE A 160 -11.95 -0.38 -8.36
CA ILE A 160 -11.79 1.02 -7.93
C ILE A 160 -11.44 1.84 -9.16
N ALA A 161 -12.36 2.72 -9.57
CA ALA A 161 -12.28 3.41 -10.85
C ALA A 161 -12.34 4.95 -10.73
N PRO A 162 -11.36 5.63 -10.09
CA PRO A 162 -11.37 7.09 -10.01
C PRO A 162 -11.18 7.73 -11.40
N VAL A 163 -12.29 8.12 -12.04
CA VAL A 163 -12.30 8.76 -13.36
C VAL A 163 -11.87 10.23 -13.26
N VAL A 164 -10.58 10.49 -13.47
CA VAL A 164 -9.96 11.84 -13.39
C VAL A 164 -10.10 12.69 -14.65
N GLY A 165 -10.70 12.14 -15.71
CA GLY A 165 -10.88 12.81 -17.00
C GLY A 165 -9.60 12.91 -17.85
N PRO A 166 -9.63 13.64 -18.97
CA PRO A 166 -8.50 13.80 -19.87
C PRO A 166 -7.29 14.45 -19.20
N GLU A 167 -6.09 14.03 -19.58
CA GLU A 167 -4.83 14.60 -19.09
C GLU A 167 -4.51 15.92 -19.81
N VAL A 168 -3.78 16.83 -19.15
CA VAL A 168 -3.29 18.09 -19.76
C VAL A 168 -2.42 17.84 -20.99
N ILE A 169 -1.67 16.73 -21.00
CA ILE A 169 -1.00 16.19 -22.17
C ILE A 169 -1.73 14.90 -22.53
N THR A 170 -2.41 14.88 -23.67
CA THR A 170 -3.23 13.74 -24.11
C THR A 170 -2.46 12.43 -23.98
N GLY A 171 -3.02 11.49 -23.20
CA GLY A 171 -2.46 10.15 -22.99
C GLY A 171 -1.33 10.07 -21.96
N SER A 172 -0.84 11.18 -21.41
CA SER A 172 0.21 11.19 -20.37
C SER A 172 -0.36 10.83 -18.99
N THR A 173 -0.83 9.59 -18.83
CA THR A 173 -1.48 9.07 -17.62
C THR A 173 -0.57 9.00 -16.40
N ARG A 174 0.73 9.26 -16.54
CA ARG A 174 1.63 9.48 -15.40
C ARG A 174 1.27 10.70 -14.54
N MET A 175 0.34 11.54 -15.01
CA MET A 175 -0.11 12.76 -14.35
C MET A 175 -1.29 12.47 -13.43
N LYS A 176 -2.52 12.90 -13.72
CA LYS A 176 -3.65 12.75 -12.79
C LYS A 176 -3.94 11.30 -12.48
N ALA A 177 -3.94 10.42 -13.47
CA ALA A 177 -4.23 9.01 -13.26
C ALA A 177 -3.18 8.34 -12.35
N GLY A 178 -1.88 8.64 -12.55
CA GLY A 178 -0.80 8.20 -11.66
C GLY A 178 -0.95 8.74 -10.24
N THR A 179 -1.29 10.02 -10.07
CA THR A 179 -1.55 10.60 -8.74
C THR A 179 -2.77 9.96 -8.07
N ALA A 180 -3.84 9.70 -8.82
CA ALA A 180 -5.02 9.01 -8.30
C ALA A 180 -4.67 7.59 -7.84
N GLN A 181 -3.91 6.84 -8.65
CA GLN A 181 -3.39 5.53 -8.28
C GLN A 181 -2.58 5.60 -6.98
N LYS A 182 -1.63 6.54 -6.87
CA LYS A 182 -0.83 6.70 -5.63
C LYS A 182 -1.73 6.89 -4.41
N MET A 183 -2.71 7.79 -4.50
CA MET A 183 -3.62 8.08 -3.38
C MET A 183 -4.46 6.87 -3.00
N VAL A 184 -5.01 6.13 -3.99
CA VAL A 184 -5.77 4.90 -3.74
C VAL A 184 -4.89 3.82 -3.12
N LEU A 185 -3.67 3.60 -3.63
CA LEU A 185 -2.74 2.60 -3.08
C LEU A 185 -2.39 2.92 -1.63
N ASN A 186 -2.10 4.19 -1.32
CA ASN A 186 -1.83 4.62 0.04
C ASN A 186 -3.05 4.40 0.96
N MET A 187 -4.28 4.64 0.48
CA MET A 187 -5.50 4.35 1.24
C MET A 187 -5.66 2.85 1.50
N LEU A 188 -5.47 2.02 0.48
CA LEU A 188 -5.58 0.56 0.59
C LEU A 188 -4.54 0.02 1.58
N SER A 189 -3.27 0.35 1.39
CA SER A 189 -2.18 -0.18 2.23
C SER A 189 -2.28 0.33 3.66
N THR A 190 -2.49 1.64 3.86
CA THR A 190 -2.67 2.21 5.21
C THR A 190 -3.90 1.62 5.90
N GLY A 191 -5.02 1.52 5.19
CA GLY A 191 -6.24 0.90 5.72
C GLY A 191 -6.02 -0.55 6.14
N VAL A 192 -5.37 -1.36 5.31
CA VAL A 192 -5.02 -2.76 5.63
C VAL A 192 -4.11 -2.83 6.85
N MET A 193 -3.11 -1.95 6.97
CA MET A 193 -2.20 -1.95 8.12
C MET A 193 -2.89 -1.50 9.41
N ILE A 194 -3.86 -0.58 9.34
CA ILE A 194 -4.73 -0.24 10.48
C ILE A 194 -5.56 -1.46 10.89
N ARG A 195 -6.18 -2.17 9.94
CA ARG A 195 -6.94 -3.41 10.22
C ARG A 195 -6.07 -4.55 10.73
N ALA A 196 -4.76 -4.49 10.52
CA ALA A 196 -3.76 -5.44 10.99
C ALA A 196 -3.08 -5.00 12.31
N GLY A 197 -3.62 -4.01 13.02
CA GLY A 197 -3.13 -3.61 14.34
C GLY A 197 -1.81 -2.82 14.34
N LYS A 198 -1.33 -2.37 13.17
CA LYS A 198 -0.03 -1.66 13.05
C LYS A 198 -0.07 -0.19 13.46
N VAL A 199 -1.25 0.32 13.80
CA VAL A 199 -1.50 1.72 14.17
C VAL A 199 -2.36 1.75 15.43
N PHE A 200 -2.00 2.60 16.38
CA PHE A 200 -2.80 2.91 17.56
C PHE A 200 -3.20 4.38 17.50
N GLU A 201 -4.51 4.66 17.56
CA GLU A 201 -5.07 5.99 17.26
C GLU A 201 -4.61 6.50 15.88
N ASN A 202 -3.75 7.52 15.85
CA ASN A 202 -3.10 8.02 14.63
C ASN A 202 -1.57 7.83 14.65
N LEU A 203 -1.06 7.04 15.60
CA LEU A 203 0.37 6.81 15.82
C LEU A 203 0.78 5.45 15.26
N MET A 204 1.85 5.49 14.48
CA MET A 204 2.51 4.33 13.88
C MET A 204 3.31 3.58 14.94
N VAL A 205 2.63 2.73 15.71
CA VAL A 205 3.22 2.07 16.88
C VAL A 205 4.13 0.91 16.53
N ASP A 206 4.13 0.39 15.29
CA ASP A 206 5.03 -0.71 14.88
C ASP A 206 6.19 -0.21 13.99
N VAL A 207 6.66 1.01 14.25
CA VAL A 207 7.83 1.59 13.57
C VAL A 207 9.12 0.83 13.93
N LEU A 208 9.96 0.51 12.95
CA LEU A 208 11.27 -0.12 13.18
C LEU A 208 12.34 0.95 13.47
N PRO A 209 12.91 1.04 14.69
CA PRO A 209 13.88 2.07 15.05
C PRO A 209 15.30 1.79 14.49
N THR A 210 15.45 1.72 13.17
CA THR A 210 16.71 1.30 12.50
C THR A 210 17.76 2.41 12.38
N ASN A 211 17.41 3.65 12.71
CA ASN A 211 18.32 4.80 12.69
C ASN A 211 17.91 5.84 13.75
N ALA A 212 18.79 6.81 14.02
CA ALA A 212 18.59 7.81 15.07
C ALA A 212 17.26 8.58 14.95
N LYS A 213 16.84 8.93 13.73
CA LYS A 213 15.55 9.61 13.50
C LYS A 213 14.36 8.73 13.87
N LEU A 214 14.44 7.42 13.60
CA LEU A 214 13.37 6.49 13.92
C LEU A 214 13.33 6.12 15.41
N VAL A 215 14.49 6.14 16.09
CA VAL A 215 14.55 6.03 17.57
C VAL A 215 13.90 7.24 18.24
N ASP A 216 14.27 8.46 17.86
CA ASP A 216 13.64 9.69 18.39
C ASP A 216 12.12 9.70 18.12
N ARG A 217 11.69 9.24 16.94
CA ARG A 217 10.26 9.09 16.63
C ARG A 217 9.58 8.07 17.56
N ALA A 218 10.20 6.91 17.79
CA ALA A 218 9.66 5.86 18.66
C ALA A 218 9.49 6.38 20.11
N GLU A 219 10.46 7.11 20.64
CA GLU A 219 10.38 7.74 21.97
C GLU A 219 9.22 8.74 22.05
N ARG A 220 9.05 9.59 21.03
CA ARG A 220 7.93 10.55 20.97
C ARG A 220 6.58 9.87 20.90
N ILE A 221 6.47 8.75 20.17
CA ILE A 221 5.23 7.97 20.10
C ILE A 221 4.89 7.42 21.49
N ILE A 222 5.84 6.84 22.21
CA ILE A 222 5.63 6.33 23.57
C ILE A 222 5.16 7.47 24.48
N ALA A 223 5.90 8.58 24.52
CA ALA A 223 5.57 9.75 25.34
C ALA A 223 4.16 10.30 25.02
N ALA A 224 3.83 10.46 23.74
CA ALA A 224 2.53 10.96 23.31
C ALA A 224 1.37 10.03 23.68
N THR A 225 1.60 8.70 23.63
CA THR A 225 0.56 7.69 23.86
C THR A 225 0.32 7.44 25.35
N THR A 226 1.34 7.60 26.19
CA THR A 226 1.29 7.21 27.61
C THR A 226 1.37 8.37 28.58
N GLY A 227 1.79 9.56 28.11
CA GLY A 227 1.96 10.75 28.94
C GLY A 227 3.27 10.79 29.75
N VAL A 228 4.15 9.80 29.58
CA VAL A 228 5.47 9.78 30.22
C VAL A 228 6.41 10.81 29.59
N ASP A 229 7.42 11.23 30.34
CA ASP A 229 8.46 12.11 29.78
C ASP A 229 9.40 11.38 28.81
N GLN A 230 10.21 12.15 28.08
CA GLN A 230 11.09 11.60 27.05
C GLN A 230 12.21 10.70 27.61
N ILE A 231 12.66 10.93 28.85
CA ILE A 231 13.70 10.11 29.50
C ILE A 231 13.12 8.74 29.86
N GLN A 232 11.91 8.73 30.40
CA GLN A 232 11.18 7.50 30.72
C GLN A 232 10.81 6.74 29.43
N ALA A 233 10.36 7.44 28.38
CA ALA A 233 10.09 6.83 27.08
C ALA A 233 11.34 6.13 26.48
N ALA A 234 12.50 6.78 26.52
CA ALA A 234 13.75 6.20 26.05
C ALA A 234 14.18 4.97 26.87
N THR A 235 13.91 4.98 28.17
CA THR A 235 14.18 3.85 29.06
C THR A 235 13.26 2.66 28.73
N LEU A 236 11.96 2.91 28.64
CA LEU A 236 10.97 1.90 28.28
C LEU A 236 11.24 1.29 26.91
N LEU A 237 11.59 2.11 25.91
CA LEU A 237 11.94 1.63 24.57
C LEU A 237 13.12 0.65 24.61
N LYS A 238 14.15 0.94 25.40
CA LYS A 238 15.30 0.04 25.59
C LYS A 238 14.91 -1.24 26.31
N THR A 239 14.14 -1.16 27.39
CA THR A 239 13.68 -2.32 28.16
C THR A 239 12.78 -3.24 27.32
N ALA A 240 11.96 -2.65 26.44
CA ALA A 240 11.11 -3.37 25.50
C ALA A 240 11.88 -3.96 24.29
N GLY A 241 13.21 -3.87 24.25
CA GLY A 241 14.01 -4.35 23.13
C GLY A 241 13.72 -3.61 21.82
N TYR A 242 13.47 -2.30 21.90
CA TYR A 242 13.09 -1.42 20.79
C TYR A 242 11.73 -1.74 20.13
N LYS A 243 10.86 -2.47 20.82
CA LYS A 243 9.47 -2.70 20.40
C LYS A 243 8.55 -1.67 21.04
N VAL A 244 8.10 -0.71 20.23
CA VAL A 244 7.23 0.39 20.69
C VAL A 244 5.90 -0.09 21.28
N PRO A 245 5.18 -1.09 20.73
CA PRO A 245 3.92 -1.54 21.32
C PRO A 245 4.12 -2.12 22.73
N VAL A 246 5.18 -2.90 22.93
CA VAL A 246 5.56 -3.46 24.23
C VAL A 246 5.85 -2.33 25.22
N ALA A 247 6.63 -1.32 24.82
CA ALA A 247 6.93 -0.16 25.67
C ALA A 247 5.66 0.63 26.08
N ILE A 248 4.69 0.75 25.17
CA ILE A 248 3.40 1.40 25.46
C ILE A 248 2.59 0.59 26.48
N VAL A 249 2.51 -0.75 26.31
CA VAL A 249 1.80 -1.63 27.25
C VAL A 249 2.46 -1.58 28.62
N MET A 250 3.79 -1.70 28.70
CA MET A 250 4.54 -1.58 29.96
C MET A 250 4.21 -0.26 30.68
N ALA A 251 4.22 0.87 29.96
CA ALA A 251 3.90 2.16 30.55
C ALA A 251 2.44 2.30 31.03
N LYS A 252 1.49 1.65 30.35
CA LYS A 252 0.06 1.74 30.71
C LYS A 252 -0.39 0.73 31.77
N THR A 253 0.34 -0.36 31.95
CA THR A 253 -0.08 -1.50 32.78
C THR A 253 0.89 -1.84 33.90
N GLU A 254 2.06 -1.20 33.94
CA GLU A 254 3.16 -1.48 34.88
C GLU A 254 3.71 -2.93 34.79
N LEU A 255 3.33 -3.67 33.75
CA LEU A 255 3.86 -5.00 33.45
C LEU A 255 5.33 -4.90 33.00
N ASP A 256 6.06 -6.00 33.21
CA ASP A 256 7.38 -6.14 32.60
C ASP A 256 7.29 -6.42 31.10
N ALA A 257 8.43 -6.42 30.41
CA ALA A 257 8.47 -6.60 28.96
C ALA A 257 7.98 -7.98 28.51
N ALA A 258 8.12 -9.03 29.34
CA ALA A 258 7.70 -10.38 28.99
C ALA A 258 6.17 -10.49 29.07
N ASP A 259 5.58 -10.04 30.17
CA ASP A 259 4.14 -10.03 30.38
C ASP A 259 3.44 -9.11 29.37
N ALA A 260 3.99 -7.92 29.11
CA ALA A 260 3.47 -7.00 28.09
C ALA A 260 3.51 -7.61 26.68
N THR A 261 4.54 -8.41 26.36
CA THR A 261 4.61 -9.13 25.08
C THR A 261 3.54 -10.19 24.98
N GLN A 262 3.25 -10.92 26.08
CA GLN A 262 2.21 -11.93 26.10
C GLN A 262 0.82 -11.32 25.92
N VAL A 263 0.54 -10.19 26.60
CA VAL A 263 -0.74 -9.48 26.46
C VAL A 263 -1.01 -9.07 25.02
N LEU A 264 0.01 -8.59 24.29
CA LEU A 264 -0.12 -8.26 22.87
C LEU A 264 -0.42 -9.49 22.02
N ALA A 265 0.28 -10.60 22.27
CA ALA A 265 0.07 -11.85 21.52
C ALA A 265 -1.33 -12.44 21.72
N ASP A 266 -1.95 -12.21 22.88
CA ASP A 266 -3.31 -12.69 23.19
C ASP A 266 -4.42 -11.87 22.50
N HIS A 267 -4.09 -10.71 21.93
CA HIS A 267 -5.04 -9.75 21.32
C HIS A 267 -4.76 -9.44 19.83
N ASP A 268 -3.82 -10.15 19.20
CA ASP A 268 -3.51 -10.12 17.76
C ASP A 268 -4.43 -11.07 16.94
#